data_AF-W2D0Y3-F1
#
_entry.id   AF-W2D0Y3-F1
#
_cell.length_a   1.000
_cell.length_b   1.000
_cell.length_c   1.000
_cell.angle_alpha   90.00
_cell.angle_beta   90.00
_cell.angle_gamma   90.00
#
_symmetry.space_group_name_H-M   'P 1'
#
loop_
_entity.id
_entity.type
_entity.pdbx_description
1 polymer ?
#
loop_
_entity_poly.entity_id
_entity_poly.type
_entity_poly.pdbx_seq_one_letter_code
_entity_poly.pdbx_strand_id
1 'polypeptide(L)' 'MIGVETRTSSPVRILRDCETLRHVTLRGLYPCGEGAGYAGGIVSAAIDGERCAEQLAAAYGR' A
#
# COMPACT_ATOMS: atom_id res chain seq x y z
N MET A 1 -26.68 -16.29 -13.76
CA MET A 1 -25.87 -15.22 -13.13
C MET A 1 -25.85 -15.49 -11.64
N ILE A 2 -24.68 -15.68 -11.02
CA ILE A 2 -24.55 -15.95 -9.57
C ILE A 2 -23.99 -14.69 -8.91
N GLY A 3 -24.83 -13.95 -8.20
CA GLY A 3 -24.43 -12.83 -7.35
C GLY A 3 -23.72 -11.66 -8.05
N VAL A 4 -23.43 -10.61 -7.28
CA VAL A 4 -22.54 -9.52 -7.70
C VAL A 4 -21.34 -9.52 -6.75
N GLU A 5 -20.15 -9.62 -7.31
CA GLU A 5 -18.89 -9.50 -6.58
C GLU A 5 -18.34 -8.09 -6.79
N THR A 6 -18.51 -7.23 -5.78
CA THR A 6 -18.18 -5.79 -5.89
C THR A 6 -16.82 -5.42 -5.28
N ARG A 7 -16.15 -6.36 -4.61
CA ARG A 7 -14.91 -6.12 -3.84
C ARG A 7 -13.73 -6.88 -4.45
N THR A 8 -13.47 -6.64 -5.71
CA THR A 8 -12.34 -7.24 -6.45
C THR A 8 -11.03 -6.46 -6.28
N SER A 9 -11.10 -5.22 -5.78
CA SER A 9 -9.97 -4.35 -5.49
C SER A 9 -10.39 -3.19 -4.60
N SER A 10 -9.43 -2.40 -4.10
CA SER A 10 -9.77 -1.19 -3.35
C SER A 10 -10.46 -0.16 -4.23
N PRO A 11 -11.57 0.45 -3.77
CA PRO A 11 -12.27 1.51 -4.48
C PRO A 11 -11.53 2.85 -4.40
N VAL A 12 -10.40 2.91 -3.69
CA VAL A 12 -9.62 4.13 -3.46
C VAL A 12 -8.13 3.87 -3.67
N ARG A 13 -7.39 4.93 -3.99
CA ARG A 13 -5.94 4.95 -3.92
C ARG A 13 -5.48 6.03 -2.96
N ILE A 14 -4.74 5.63 -1.94
CA ILE A 14 -4.18 6.55 -0.95
C ILE A 14 -2.83 7.03 -1.47
N LEU A 15 -2.74 8.28 -1.90
CA LEU A 15 -1.54 8.77 -2.58
C LEU A 15 -0.29 8.68 -1.69
N ARG A 16 0.74 8.05 -2.24
CA ARG A 16 2.09 8.03 -1.67
C ARG A 16 3.13 8.37 -2.74
N ASP A 17 4.27 8.88 -2.31
CA ASP A 17 5.41 9.16 -3.15
C ASP A 17 6.02 7.86 -3.72
N CYS A 18 6.45 7.88 -4.98
CA CYS A 18 6.87 6.66 -5.68
C CYS A 18 8.22 6.12 -5.21
N GLU A 19 9.09 6.98 -4.68
CA GLU A 19 10.44 6.61 -4.26
C GLU A 19 10.46 6.30 -2.76
N THR A 20 9.87 7.19 -1.95
CA THR A 20 9.89 7.09 -0.50
C THR A 20 8.70 6.31 0.08
N LEU A 21 7.71 5.94 -0.74
CA LEU A 21 6.51 5.18 -0.34
C LEU A 21 5.68 5.83 0.79
N ARG A 22 5.94 7.10 1.09
CA ARG A 22 5.28 7.86 2.16
C ARG A 22 4.06 8.60 1.64
N HIS A 23 3.06 8.77 2.50
CA HIS A 23 1.92 9.62 2.19
C HIS A 23 2.37 11.05 1.85
N VAL A 24 1.76 11.63 0.83
CA VAL A 24 2.16 12.92 0.24
C VAL A 24 2.12 14.09 1.23
N THR A 25 1.29 14.02 2.28
CA THR A 25 1.16 15.08 3.30
C THR A 25 1.41 14.62 4.73
N LEU A 26 1.29 13.32 5.02
CA LEU A 26 1.31 12.81 6.40
C LEU A 26 2.60 12.05 6.66
N ARG A 27 3.44 12.60 7.53
CA ARG A 27 4.72 11.97 7.91
C ARG A 27 4.46 10.73 8.76
N GLY A 28 5.28 9.69 8.56
CA GLY A 28 5.15 8.41 9.27
C GLY A 28 4.04 7.50 8.73
N LEU A 29 3.23 7.94 7.76
CA LEU A 29 2.24 7.09 7.09
C LEU A 29 2.83 6.50 5.80
N TYR A 30 2.76 5.18 5.68
CA TYR A 30 3.19 4.39 4.50
C TYR A 30 1.99 3.57 4.00
N PRO A 31 1.16 4.12 3.09
CA PRO A 31 0.02 3.39 2.55
C PRO A 31 0.52 2.18 1.76
N CYS A 32 0.07 0.96 2.07
CA CYS A 32 0.53 -0.26 1.40
C CYS A 32 -0.58 -1.30 1.19
N GLY A 33 -0.34 -2.24 0.28
CA GLY A 33 -1.21 -3.36 -0.01
C GLY A 33 -2.48 -2.99 -0.80
N GLU A 34 -3.43 -3.91 -0.82
CA GLU A 34 -4.65 -3.77 -1.63
C GLU A 34 -5.53 -2.63 -1.11
N GLY A 35 -5.73 -2.52 0.21
CA GLY A 35 -6.53 -1.44 0.80
C GLY A 35 -6.06 -0.04 0.43
N ALA A 36 -4.75 0.16 0.27
CA ALA A 36 -4.16 1.43 -0.17
C ALA A 36 -4.21 1.64 -1.70
N GLY A 37 -4.55 0.61 -2.48
CA GLY A 37 -4.64 0.65 -3.94
C GLY A 37 -3.32 0.38 -4.67
N TYR A 38 -2.38 -0.33 -4.04
CA TYR A 38 -1.05 -0.66 -4.58
C TYR A 38 -0.78 -2.15 -4.80
N ALA A 39 -1.73 -3.02 -4.45
CA ALA A 39 -1.68 -4.46 -4.69
C ALA A 39 -3.07 -5.01 -5.06
N GLY A 40 -3.15 -6.27 -5.50
CA GLY A 40 -4.42 -6.91 -5.88
C GLY A 40 -4.48 -8.40 -5.56
N GLY A 41 -3.67 -8.84 -4.58
CA GLY A 41 -3.57 -10.25 -4.20
C GLY A 41 -2.45 -10.48 -3.20
N ILE A 42 -2.45 -11.66 -2.59
CA ILE A 42 -1.62 -12.03 -1.42
C ILE A 42 -0.14 -11.69 -1.65
N VAL A 43 0.45 -12.20 -2.73
CA VAL A 43 1.88 -12.03 -3.03
C VAL A 43 2.21 -10.56 -3.29
N SER A 44 1.41 -9.86 -4.10
CA SER A 44 1.64 -8.44 -4.39
C SER A 44 1.51 -7.55 -3.14
N ALA A 45 0.60 -7.89 -2.22
CA ALA A 45 0.42 -7.14 -0.99
C ALA A 45 1.59 -7.36 -0.01
N ALA A 46 2.12 -8.59 0.06
CA ALA A 46 3.29 -8.91 0.86
C ALA A 46 4.53 -8.14 0.36
N ILE A 47 4.80 -8.17 -0.96
CA ILE A 47 5.92 -7.45 -1.56
C ILE A 47 5.80 -5.94 -1.33
N ASP A 48 4.60 -5.38 -1.48
CA ASP A 48 4.38 -3.95 -1.24
C ASP A 48 4.58 -3.56 0.23
N GLY A 49 4.13 -4.41 1.16
CA GLY A 49 4.32 -4.24 2.59
C GLY A 49 5.80 -4.30 3.00
N GLU A 50 6.56 -5.25 2.45
CA GLU A 50 8.00 -5.39 2.67
C GLU A 50 8.74 -4.12 2.26
N ARG A 51 8.50 -3.61 1.04
CA ARG A 51 9.12 -2.37 0.55
C ARG A 51 8.79 -1.17 1.44
N CYS A 52 7.54 -1.06 1.91
CA CYS A 52 7.16 -0.01 2.84
C CYS A 52 7.86 -0.13 4.20
N ALA A 53 8.05 -1.36 4.69
CA ALA A 53 8.77 -1.63 5.93
C ALA A 53 10.27 -1.28 5.80
N GLU A 54 10.92 -1.65 4.69
CA GLU A 54 12.29 -1.27 4.37
C GLU A 54 12.47 0.24 4.33
N GLN A 55 11.55 0.95 3.66
CA GLN A 55 11.61 2.40 3.54
C GLN A 55 11.29 3.14 4.85
N LEU A 56 10.47 2.53 5.71
CA LEU A 56 10.25 3.00 7.08
C LEU A 56 11.51 2.79 7.93
N ALA A 57 12.13 1.61 7.84
CA ALA A 57 13.38 1.32 8.53
C ALA A 57 14.53 2.21 8.06
N ALA A 58 14.64 2.51 6.76
CA ALA A 58 15.65 3.43 6.25
C ALA A 58 15.43 4.88 6.75
N ALA A 59 14.18 5.29 6.96
CA ALA A 59 13.85 6.64 7.39
C ALA A 59 13.91 6.85 8.93
N TYR A 60 13.67 5.80 9.71
CA TYR A 60 13.49 5.89 11.17
C TYR A 60 14.28 4.85 11.98
N GLY A 61 14.91 3.87 11.32
CA GLY A 61 15.78 2.88 11.95
C GLY A 61 17.01 3.58 12.50
N ARG A 62 17.21 3.43 13.81
CA ARG A 62 18.43 3.84 14.52
C ARG A 62 19.44 2.71 14.50
#